data_AF-A0A6J5JNP1-F1
#
_entry.id   AF-A0A6J5JNP1-F1
#
_cell.length_a   1.000
_cell.length_b   1.000
_cell.length_c   1.000
_cell.angle_alpha   90.00
_cell.angle_beta   90.00
_cell.angle_gamma   90.00
#
_symmetry.space_group_name_H-M   'P 1'
#
loop_
_entity.id
_entity.type
_entity.pdbx_description
1 polymer ?
#
loop_
_entity_poly.entity_id
_entity_poly.type
_entity_poly.pdbx_seq_one_letter_code
_entity_poly.pdbx_strand_id
1 'polypeptide(L)'
;MRVTTKYVDLLYFLVVLQLVTQRKTHEWLSSFQLVESLQGWLVIHRAKCDWRDRVWIGHASLQIAKAARPVDDAESTGTGAPRDALADRLSLRMKCIRYLREHV
;
A
#
# COMPACT_ATOMS: atom_id res chain seq x y z
N MET A 1 18.94 6.72 -13.67
CA MET A 1 17.79 7.27 -12.92
C MET A 1 17.94 6.87 -11.47
N ARG A 2 17.96 7.81 -10.51
CA ARG A 2 18.07 7.46 -9.08
C ARG A 2 16.70 6.97 -8.61
N VAL A 3 16.59 5.68 -8.33
CA VAL A 3 15.45 5.07 -7.63
C VAL A 3 15.18 5.90 -6.39
N THR A 4 14.17 6.75 -6.49
CA THR A 4 13.95 7.75 -5.45
C THR A 4 13.06 7.07 -4.43
N THR A 5 13.60 6.85 -3.24
CA THR A 5 12.87 6.48 -2.01
C THR A 5 11.68 7.38 -1.70
N LYS A 6 11.47 8.46 -2.47
CA LYS A 6 10.42 9.48 -2.36
C LYS A 6 8.98 8.94 -2.28
N TYR A 7 8.68 7.77 -2.85
CA TYR A 7 7.31 7.25 -2.93
C TYR A 7 7.05 6.02 -2.08
N VAL A 8 8.02 5.56 -1.29
CA VAL A 8 7.83 4.38 -0.42
C VAL A 8 6.69 4.62 0.56
N ASP A 9 6.63 5.81 1.17
CA ASP A 9 5.59 6.13 2.16
C ASP A 9 4.20 6.29 1.54
N LEU A 10 4.11 6.91 0.35
CA LEU A 10 2.85 7.01 -0.40
C LEU A 10 2.35 5.63 -0.83
N LEU A 11 3.23 4.80 -1.40
CA LEU A 11 2.89 3.44 -1.82
C LEU A 11 2.45 2.60 -0.62
N TYR A 12 3.20 2.64 0.48
CA TYR A 12 2.86 1.94 1.71
C TYR A 12 1.51 2.40 2.28
N PHE A 13 1.26 3.71 2.31
CA PHE A 13 -0.03 4.26 2.73
C PHE A 13 -1.18 3.70 1.90
N LEU A 14 -1.06 3.71 0.57
CA LEU A 14 -2.11 3.20 -0.32
C LEU A 14 -2.30 1.70 -0.18
N VAL A 15 -1.23 0.91 -0.01
CA VAL A 15 -1.33 -0.54 0.24
C VAL A 15 -2.09 -0.81 1.54
N VAL A 16 -1.78 -0.09 2.62
CA VAL A 16 -2.52 -0.23 3.89
C VAL A 16 -3.98 0.16 3.70
N LEU A 17 -4.26 1.24 2.98
CA LEU A 17 -5.63 1.66 2.73
C LEU A 17 -6.41 0.62 1.92
N GLN A 18 -5.80 0.01 0.90
CA GLN A 18 -6.39 -1.11 0.15
C GLN A 18 -6.75 -2.28 1.07
N LEU A 19 -5.84 -2.68 1.96
CA LEU A 19 -6.07 -3.78 2.92
C LEU A 19 -7.17 -3.46 3.93
N VAL A 20 -7.23 -2.21 4.43
CA VAL A 20 -8.27 -1.78 5.37
C VAL A 20 -9.64 -1.74 4.69
N THR A 21 -9.74 -1.19 3.49
CA THR A 21 -10.99 -1.17 2.71
C THR A 21 -11.44 -2.60 2.43
N GLN A 22 -10.54 -3.45 1.93
CA GLN A 22 -10.86 -4.85 1.66
C GLN A 22 -11.35 -5.59 2.91
N ARG A 23 -10.73 -5.38 4.08
CA ARG A 23 -11.19 -6.02 5.32
C ARG A 23 -12.57 -5.50 5.76
N LYS A 24 -12.89 -4.23 5.51
CA LYS A 24 -14.14 -3.60 5.97
C LYS A 24 -15.32 -3.83 5.03
N THR A 25 -15.08 -3.79 3.73
CA THR A 25 -16.13 -3.79 2.69
C THR A 25 -16.09 -5.01 1.80
N HIS A 26 -15.08 -5.88 1.94
CA HIS A 26 -14.79 -6.98 1.02
C HIS A 26 -14.49 -6.53 -0.42
N GLU A 27 -14.33 -5.23 -0.65
CA GLU A 27 -13.98 -4.64 -1.94
C GLU A 27 -12.62 -3.94 -1.87
N TRP A 28 -11.93 -3.85 -3.00
CA TRP A 28 -10.74 -3.01 -3.12
C TRP A 28 -11.16 -1.54 -3.30
N LEU A 29 -10.23 -0.60 -3.08
CA LEU A 29 -10.50 0.82 -3.33
C LEU A 29 -10.98 1.01 -4.77
N SER A 30 -12.10 1.72 -4.92
CA SER A 30 -12.54 2.17 -6.22
C SER A 30 -11.52 3.14 -6.82
N SER A 31 -11.53 3.29 -8.14
CA SER A 31 -10.63 4.25 -8.82
C SER A 31 -10.78 5.67 -8.28
N PHE A 32 -12.00 6.08 -7.92
CA PHE A 32 -12.28 7.37 -7.33
C PHE A 32 -11.63 7.52 -5.95
N GLN A 33 -11.87 6.57 -5.04
CA GLN A 33 -11.29 6.58 -3.70
C GLN A 33 -9.75 6.52 -3.74
N LEU A 34 -9.18 5.76 -4.67
CA LEU A 34 -7.75 5.67 -4.87
C LEU A 34 -7.15 7.02 -5.27
N VAL A 35 -7.76 7.71 -6.25
CA VAL A 35 -7.32 9.02 -6.71
C VAL A 35 -7.45 10.07 -5.61
N GLU A 36 -8.58 10.09 -4.90
CA GLU A 36 -8.79 11.01 -3.77
C GLU A 36 -7.78 10.78 -2.64
N SER A 37 -7.56 9.52 -2.26
CA SER A 37 -6.64 9.18 -1.18
C SER A 37 -5.19 9.52 -1.53
N LEU A 38 -4.80 9.25 -2.78
CA LEU A 38 -3.48 9.63 -3.30
C LEU A 38 -3.31 11.14 -3.28
N GLN A 39 -4.29 11.89 -3.81
CA GLN A 39 -4.25 13.35 -3.86
C GLN A 39 -4.23 13.96 -2.46
N GLY A 40 -5.07 13.46 -1.55
CA GLY A 40 -5.11 13.87 -0.15
C GLY A 40 -3.76 13.66 0.54
N TRP A 41 -3.14 12.50 0.34
CA TRP A 41 -1.81 12.23 0.88
C TRP A 41 -0.76 13.22 0.37
N LEU A 42 -0.75 13.50 -0.94
CA LEU A 42 0.19 14.45 -1.56
C LEU A 42 0.02 15.87 -1.01
N VAL A 43 -1.23 16.33 -0.84
CA VAL A 43 -1.54 17.66 -0.28
C VAL A 43 -1.05 17.76 1.16
N ILE A 44 -1.37 16.78 2.00
CA ILE A 44 -0.99 16.76 3.42
C ILE A 44 0.54 16.76 3.58
N HIS A 45 1.25 15.95 2.78
CA HIS A 45 2.70 15.80 2.86
C HIS A 45 3.47 16.82 1.99
N ARG A 46 2.78 17.78 1.36
CA ARG A 46 3.35 18.78 0.43
C ARG A 46 4.27 18.16 -0.64
N ALA A 47 3.91 16.96 -1.09
CA ALA A 47 4.71 16.17 -2.01
C ALA A 47 4.28 16.40 -3.47
N LYS A 48 5.25 16.31 -4.38
CA LYS A 48 4.99 16.31 -5.84
C LYS A 48 5.12 14.89 -6.39
N CYS A 49 4.13 14.50 -7.18
CA CYS A 49 4.10 13.24 -7.90
C CYS A 49 3.61 13.51 -9.32
N ASP A 50 4.42 13.15 -10.31
CA ASP A 50 4.06 13.28 -11.72
C ASP A 50 2.88 12.37 -12.05
N TRP A 51 2.04 12.76 -13.02
CA TRP A 51 0.84 12.02 -13.37
C TRP A 51 1.14 10.55 -13.73
N ARG A 52 2.27 10.26 -14.38
CA ARG A 52 2.67 8.89 -14.72
C ARG A 52 3.02 8.09 -13.46
N ASP A 53 3.77 8.69 -12.54
CA ASP A 53 4.11 8.08 -11.26
C ASP A 53 2.85 7.77 -10.44
N ARG A 54 1.83 8.65 -10.48
CA ARG A 54 0.55 8.43 -9.78
C ARG A 54 -0.19 7.20 -10.28
N VAL A 55 -0.31 7.05 -11.61
CA VAL A 55 -0.96 5.88 -12.23
C VAL A 55 -0.22 4.61 -11.83
N TRP A 56 1.10 4.63 -11.93
CA TRP A 56 1.95 3.48 -11.62
C TRP A 56 1.88 3.10 -10.12
N ILE A 57 1.98 4.07 -9.21
CA ILE A 57 1.85 3.85 -7.76
C ILE A 57 0.45 3.32 -7.41
N GLY A 58 -0.59 3.85 -8.04
CA GLY A 58 -1.97 3.38 -7.84
C GLY A 58 -2.11 1.89 -8.18
N HIS A 59 -1.65 1.48 -9.36
CA HIS A 59 -1.64 0.08 -9.78
C HIS A 59 -0.77 -0.80 -8.85
N ALA A 60 0.44 -0.35 -8.54
CA ALA A 60 1.37 -1.05 -7.64
C ALA A 60 0.74 -1.32 -6.27
N SER A 61 0.03 -0.34 -5.71
CA SER A 61 -0.59 -0.47 -4.39
C SER A 61 -1.58 -1.64 -4.32
N LEU A 62 -2.39 -1.82 -5.37
CA LEU A 62 -3.36 -2.91 -5.44
C LEU A 62 -2.67 -4.27 -5.59
N GLN A 63 -1.64 -4.35 -6.45
CA GLN A 63 -0.91 -5.60 -6.66
C GLN A 63 -0.20 -6.08 -5.40
N ILE A 64 0.47 -5.16 -4.69
CA ILE A 64 1.13 -5.49 -3.42
C ILE A 64 0.10 -5.88 -2.36
N ALA A 65 -1.04 -5.19 -2.27
CA ALA A 65 -2.10 -5.52 -1.32
C ALA A 65 -2.68 -6.92 -1.59
N LYS A 66 -2.97 -7.27 -2.85
CA LYS A 66 -3.42 -8.61 -3.25
C LYS A 66 -2.40 -9.69 -2.91
N ALA A 67 -1.11 -9.45 -3.16
CA ALA A 67 -0.03 -10.39 -2.83
C ALA A 67 0.28 -10.46 -1.33
N ALA A 68 -0.17 -9.49 -0.53
CA ALA A 68 -0.02 -9.49 0.92
C ALA A 68 -1.21 -10.13 1.64
N ARG A 69 -2.39 -10.20 1.01
CA ARG A 69 -3.55 -10.89 1.56
C ARG A 69 -3.23 -12.41 1.59
N PRO A 70 -3.25 -13.07 2.76
CA PRO A 70 -3.25 -14.52 2.78
C PRO A 70 -4.50 -15.01 2.06
N VAL A 71 -4.34 -15.99 1.18
CA VAL A 71 -5.43 -16.65 0.44
C VAL A 71 -6.34 -17.34 1.47
N ASP A 72 -7.29 -16.58 1.98
CA ASP A 72 -8.51 -16.94 2.73
C ASP A 72 -8.40 -17.87 3.97
N ASP A 73 -9.06 -17.40 5.04
CA ASP A 73 -9.92 -18.21 5.91
C ASP A 73 -9.33 -19.40 6.69
N ALA A 74 -8.35 -19.15 7.55
CA ALA A 74 -8.34 -19.82 8.85
C ALA A 74 -8.68 -18.76 9.89
N GLU A 75 -9.81 -18.93 10.58
CA GLU A 75 -10.23 -18.12 11.73
C GLU A 75 -9.01 -17.66 12.51
N SER A 76 -8.72 -16.35 12.46
CA SER A 76 -7.70 -15.78 13.32
C SER A 76 -8.30 -15.72 14.72
N THR A 77 -8.30 -16.86 15.42
CA THR A 77 -8.42 -16.94 16.87
C THR A 77 -7.41 -15.95 17.43
N GLY A 78 -7.92 -14.85 17.94
CA GLY A 78 -7.14 -13.69 18.33
C GLY A 78 -6.17 -14.04 19.45
N THR A 79 -4.88 -14.21 19.13
CA THR A 79 -3.79 -14.15 20.12
C THR A 79 -2.43 -13.72 19.49
N GLY A 80 -2.43 -13.13 18.29
CA GLY A 80 -1.19 -12.60 17.69
C GLY A 80 -0.71 -11.36 18.43
N ALA A 81 0.44 -11.47 19.12
CA ALA A 81 1.02 -10.43 19.95
C ALA A 81 1.38 -9.16 19.15
N PRO A 82 1.56 -7.99 19.78
CA PRO A 82 1.97 -6.74 19.12
C PRO A 82 3.27 -6.84 18.29
N ARG A 83 4.10 -7.86 18.57
CA ARG A 83 5.36 -8.15 17.86
C ARG A 83 5.11 -8.63 16.43
N ASP A 84 4.04 -9.37 16.19
CA ASP A 84 3.70 -9.91 14.86
C ASP A 84 3.15 -8.80 13.96
N ALA A 85 2.30 -7.93 14.51
CA ALA A 85 1.77 -6.78 13.77
C ALA A 85 2.86 -5.78 13.33
N LEU A 86 3.90 -5.56 14.15
CA LEU A 86 5.04 -4.73 13.75
C LEU A 86 5.89 -5.42 12.66
N ALA A 87 6.12 -6.72 12.79
CA ALA A 87 6.83 -7.51 11.78
C ALA A 87 6.10 -7.50 10.44
N ASP A 88 4.76 -7.62 10.44
CA ASP A 88 3.92 -7.54 9.24
C ASP A 88 4.02 -6.16 8.57
N ARG A 89 3.98 -5.08 9.37
CA ARG A 89 4.16 -3.71 8.85
C ARG A 89 5.54 -3.50 8.24
N LEU A 90 6.60 -3.98 8.89
CA LEU A 90 7.97 -3.89 8.38
C LEU A 90 8.14 -4.70 7.10
N SER A 91 7.57 -5.92 7.06
CA SER A 91 7.54 -6.78 5.87
C SER A 91 6.82 -6.11 4.70
N LEU A 92 5.65 -5.51 4.95
CA LEU A 92 4.89 -4.79 3.93
C LEU A 92 5.65 -3.57 3.39
N ARG A 93 6.29 -2.79 4.27
CA ARG A 93 7.15 -1.68 3.86
C ARG A 93 8.32 -2.16 3.02
N MET A 94 8.93 -3.29 3.39
CA MET A 94 10.03 -3.89 2.62
C MET A 94 9.58 -4.37 1.24
N LYS A 95 8.37 -4.96 1.13
CA LYS A 95 7.75 -5.30 -0.16
C LYS A 95 7.58 -4.07 -1.06
N CYS A 96 7.13 -2.95 -0.50
CA CYS A 96 7.02 -1.68 -1.23
C CYS A 96 8.38 -1.17 -1.73
N ILE A 97 9.41 -1.20 -0.86
CA ILE A 97 10.78 -0.81 -1.24
C ILE A 97 11.32 -1.68 -2.36
N ARG A 98 11.15 -3.00 -2.28
CA ARG A 98 11.61 -3.94 -3.31
C ARG A 98 10.92 -3.69 -4.63
N TYR A 99 9.59 -3.55 -4.64
CA TYR A 99 8.82 -3.27 -5.85
C TYR A 99 9.30 -1.99 -6.55
N LEU A 100 9.56 -0.93 -5.77
CA LEU A 100 10.10 0.33 -6.29
C LEU A 100 11.51 0.19 -6.86
N ARG A 101 12.34 -0.74 -6.38
CA ARG A 101 13.69 -0.98 -6.92
C ARG A 101 13.69 -1.80 -8.21
N GLU A 102 12.72 -2.69 -8.37
CA GLU A 102 12.67 -3.63 -9.51
C GLU A 102 12.03 -3.01 -10.76
N HIS A 103 11.19 -1.98 -10.59
CA HIS A 103 10.33 -1.45 -11.64
C HIS A 103 10.55 0.05 -11.95
N VAL A 104 11.56 0.68 -11.36
CA VAL A 104 11.97 2.10 -11.58
C VAL A 104 13.47 2.15 -11.89
#